data_AF-A0A536PB16-F1
#
_entry.id   AF-A0A536PB16-F1
#
_cell.length_a   1.000
_cell.length_b   1.000
_cell.length_c   1.000
_cell.angle_alpha   90.00
_cell.angle_beta   90.00
_cell.angle_gamma   90.00
#
_symmetry.space_group_name_H-M   'P 1'
#
loop_
_entity.id
_entity.type
_entity.pdbx_description
1 polymer ?
#
loop_
_entity_poly.entity_id
_entity_poly.type
_entity_poly.pdbx_seq_one_letter_code
_entity_poly.pdbx_strand_id
1 'polypeptide(L)'
;FWTYRTGRPASASEAGAALRALHESAEHYLGFLRSFDPRPEALRVADLVGGEAGQILRDAASRLTPPALPQQAIHGDAHFENVLAGGVWQDFDEACFGPREWDIACMIHRWAVFGELEPEMRTALAAYGAYDLEAVEALQPLVVLGIAAWGSLAPLIGESSPRTAHRLEWLRRH
;
A
#
# COMPACT_ATOMS: atom_id res chain seq x y z
N PHE A 1 1.72 -17.23 -20.86
CA PHE A 1 0.50 -18.05 -20.74
C PHE A 1 -0.01 -17.94 -19.32
N TRP A 2 -1.33 -17.83 -19.13
CA TRP A 2 -1.97 -17.72 -17.80
C TRP A 2 -2.42 -19.11 -17.32
N THR A 3 -2.22 -19.39 -16.02
CA THR A 3 -2.64 -20.64 -15.38
C THR A 3 -3.63 -20.30 -14.25
N TYR A 4 -4.84 -20.83 -14.34
CA TYR A 4 -5.83 -20.69 -13.27
C TYR A 4 -5.38 -21.43 -12.00
N ARG A 5 -5.47 -20.76 -10.85
CA ARG A 5 -5.16 -21.31 -9.53
C ARG A 5 -6.38 -21.13 -8.64
N THR A 6 -6.82 -22.20 -7.99
CA THR A 6 -7.86 -22.11 -6.95
C THR A 6 -7.24 -21.47 -5.70
N GLY A 7 -7.70 -20.27 -5.34
CA GLY A 7 -7.10 -19.45 -4.30
C GLY A 7 -7.46 -19.92 -2.89
N ARG A 8 -6.46 -20.35 -2.12
CA ARG A 8 -6.49 -20.22 -0.66
C ARG A 8 -5.64 -18.99 -0.30
N PRO A 9 -5.99 -18.21 0.73
CA PRO A 9 -5.12 -17.15 1.22
C PRO A 9 -3.75 -17.71 1.61
N ALA A 10 -2.68 -16.97 1.35
CA ALA A 10 -1.36 -17.33 1.85
C ALA A 10 -1.32 -17.22 3.38
N SER A 11 -0.48 -18.02 4.02
CA SER A 11 -0.07 -17.75 5.40
C SER A 11 0.76 -16.46 5.46
N ALA A 12 0.82 -15.83 6.63
CA ALA A 12 1.62 -14.62 6.82
C ALA A 12 3.11 -14.83 6.49
N SER A 13 3.66 -16.00 6.84
CA SER A 13 5.05 -16.35 6.52
C SER A 13 5.26 -16.48 5.01
N GLU A 14 4.34 -17.13 4.30
CA GLU A 14 4.38 -17.22 2.83
C GLU A 14 4.28 -15.83 2.19
N ALA A 15 3.40 -14.96 2.69
CA ALA A 15 3.26 -13.59 2.18
C ALA A 15 4.57 -12.80 2.31
N GLY A 16 5.18 -12.80 3.51
CA GLY A 16 6.45 -12.12 3.74
C GLY A 16 7.60 -12.63 2.86
N ALA A 17 7.78 -13.94 2.81
CA ALA A 17 8.83 -14.57 1.99
C ALA A 17 8.60 -14.33 0.49
N ALA A 18 7.36 -14.40 0.02
CA ALA A 18 7.02 -14.14 -1.36
C ALA A 18 7.23 -12.68 -1.76
N LEU A 19 6.92 -11.73 -0.87
CA LEU A 19 7.16 -10.30 -1.13
C LEU A 19 8.66 -10.02 -1.28
N ARG A 20 9.48 -10.65 -0.43
CA ARG A 20 10.95 -10.55 -0.55
C ARG A 20 11.42 -11.08 -1.91
N ALA A 21 10.96 -12.26 -2.31
CA ALA A 21 11.31 -12.85 -3.59
C ALA A 21 10.83 -11.97 -4.78
N LEU A 22 9.65 -11.35 -4.67
CA LEU A 22 9.18 -10.39 -5.66
C LEU A 22 10.16 -9.23 -5.82
N HIS A 23 10.54 -8.55 -4.71
CA HIS A 23 11.47 -7.43 -4.76
C HIS A 23 12.85 -7.81 -5.33
N GLU A 24 13.41 -8.95 -4.94
CA GLU A 24 14.70 -9.41 -5.47
C GLU A 24 14.64 -9.71 -6.98
N SER A 25 13.50 -10.21 -7.47
CA SER A 25 13.29 -10.44 -8.90
C SER A 25 13.05 -9.12 -9.67
N ALA A 26 12.35 -8.18 -9.04
CA ALA A 26 11.90 -6.93 -9.64
C ALA A 26 13.02 -5.91 -9.82
N GLU A 27 14.15 -6.04 -9.11
CA GLU A 27 15.35 -5.22 -9.27
C GLU A 27 15.86 -5.18 -10.73
N HIS A 28 15.59 -6.23 -11.50
CA HIS A 28 16.01 -6.37 -12.90
C HIS A 28 14.96 -5.88 -13.91
N TYR A 29 13.79 -5.43 -13.46
CA TYR A 29 12.72 -4.99 -14.35
C TYR A 29 13.00 -3.57 -14.87
N LEU A 30 13.08 -3.43 -16.20
CA LEU A 30 13.38 -2.16 -16.88
C LEU A 30 12.19 -1.60 -17.69
N GLY A 31 11.00 -2.18 -17.51
CA GLY A 31 9.79 -1.70 -18.18
C GLY A 31 9.27 -0.39 -17.58
N PHE A 32 8.33 0.23 -18.29
CA PHE A 32 7.70 1.47 -17.82
C PHE A 32 6.65 1.17 -16.75
N LEU A 33 6.77 1.83 -15.60
CA LEU A 33 5.78 1.85 -14.52
C LEU A 33 5.54 3.29 -14.07
N ARG A 34 4.35 3.55 -13.49
CA ARG A 34 4.04 4.86 -12.90
C ARG A 34 4.85 5.10 -11.61
N SER A 35 4.87 6.34 -11.14
CA SER A 35 5.47 6.66 -9.83
C SER A 35 4.61 6.13 -8.68
N PHE A 36 5.24 5.73 -7.57
CA PHE A 36 4.57 5.40 -6.31
C PHE A 36 3.95 6.61 -5.59
N ASP A 37 4.32 7.85 -5.96
CA ASP A 37 3.85 9.06 -5.27
C ASP A 37 2.33 9.22 -5.38
N PRO A 38 1.57 9.08 -4.27
CA PRO A 38 0.11 9.09 -4.32
C PRO A 38 -0.43 10.52 -4.39
N ARG A 39 0.38 11.56 -4.14
CA ARG A 39 -0.10 12.93 -3.95
C ARG A 39 -0.81 13.50 -5.18
N PRO A 40 -0.31 13.33 -6.43
CA PRO A 40 -1.01 13.84 -7.61
C PRO A 40 -2.40 13.22 -7.78
N GLU A 41 -2.56 11.94 -7.46
CA GLU A 41 -3.86 11.27 -7.50
C GLU A 41 -4.75 11.71 -6.35
N ALA A 42 -4.23 11.75 -5.12
CA ALA A 42 -4.97 12.22 -3.96
C ALA A 42 -5.53 13.64 -4.15
N LEU A 43 -4.78 14.54 -4.80
CA LEU A 43 -5.26 15.88 -5.15
C LEU A 43 -6.42 15.84 -6.15
N ARG A 44 -6.32 15.02 -7.21
CA ARG A 44 -7.44 14.84 -8.17
C ARG A 44 -8.68 14.29 -7.49
N VAL A 45 -8.51 13.29 -6.62
CA VAL A 45 -9.60 12.72 -5.83
C VAL A 45 -10.21 13.77 -4.90
N ALA A 46 -9.37 14.57 -4.23
CA ALA A 46 -9.82 15.61 -3.33
C ALA A 46 -10.70 16.66 -4.01
N ASP A 47 -10.39 16.99 -5.26
CA ASP A 47 -11.20 17.90 -6.07
C ASP A 47 -12.53 17.27 -6.48
N LEU A 48 -12.53 15.97 -6.76
CA LEU A 48 -13.74 15.22 -7.13
C LEU A 48 -14.69 15.01 -5.94
N VAL A 49 -14.18 14.60 -4.78
CA VAL A 49 -15.01 14.30 -3.59
C VAL A 49 -15.44 15.57 -2.86
N GLY A 50 -14.64 16.63 -2.90
CA GLY A 50 -14.92 17.90 -2.23
C GLY A 50 -15.12 17.76 -0.71
N GLY A 51 -15.81 18.74 -0.12
CA GLY A 51 -16.22 18.70 1.29
C GLY A 51 -15.05 18.53 2.27
N GLU A 52 -15.35 17.90 3.42
CA GLU A 52 -14.38 17.65 4.49
C GLU A 52 -13.29 16.66 4.06
N ALA A 53 -13.68 15.54 3.42
CA ALA A 53 -12.72 14.53 2.96
C ALA A 53 -11.70 15.12 1.96
N GLY A 54 -12.16 15.92 1.00
CA GLY A 54 -11.28 16.58 0.04
C GLY A 54 -10.34 17.60 0.69
N GLN A 55 -10.79 18.32 1.74
CA GLN A 55 -9.89 19.21 2.49
C GLN A 55 -8.78 18.42 3.19
N ILE A 56 -9.11 17.32 3.87
CA ILE A 56 -8.11 16.45 4.54
C ILE A 56 -7.09 15.93 3.53
N LEU A 57 -7.55 15.42 2.38
CA LEU A 57 -6.68 14.87 1.34
C LEU A 57 -5.76 15.94 0.75
N ARG A 58 -6.27 17.15 0.45
CA ARG A 58 -5.44 18.27 -0.03
C ARG A 58 -4.40 18.69 0.99
N ASP A 59 -4.82 18.84 2.24
CA ASP A 59 -3.93 19.24 3.32
C ASP A 59 -2.81 18.19 3.48
N ALA A 60 -3.16 16.91 3.54
CA ALA A 60 -2.21 15.80 3.65
C ALA A 60 -1.24 15.75 2.46
N ALA A 61 -1.75 15.83 1.24
CA ALA A 61 -0.92 15.84 0.04
C ALA A 61 0.06 17.04 -0.01
N SER A 62 -0.33 18.18 0.55
CA SER A 62 0.52 19.38 0.59
C SER A 62 1.64 19.32 1.63
N ARG A 63 1.41 18.65 2.77
CA ARG A 63 2.41 18.53 3.85
C ARG A 63 3.36 17.36 3.66
N LEU A 64 2.88 16.25 3.08
CA LEU A 64 3.65 15.02 2.98
C LEU A 64 4.67 15.10 1.83
N THR A 65 5.90 14.68 2.13
CA THR A 65 7.00 14.64 1.16
C THR A 65 7.52 13.21 1.03
N PRO A 66 7.47 12.62 -0.18
CA PRO A 66 8.07 11.32 -0.43
C PRO A 66 9.57 11.34 -0.12
N PRO A 67 10.08 10.40 0.70
CA PRO A 67 11.49 10.33 1.01
C PRO A 67 12.30 9.91 -0.22
N ALA A 68 13.54 10.39 -0.31
CA ALA A 68 14.48 10.01 -1.36
C ALA A 68 15.11 8.65 -1.03
N LEU A 69 14.45 7.58 -1.44
CA LEU A 69 14.86 6.19 -1.20
C LEU A 69 15.22 5.48 -2.52
N PRO A 70 16.02 4.39 -2.49
CA PRO A 70 16.24 3.55 -3.67
C PRO A 70 14.92 3.07 -4.27
N GLN A 71 14.82 3.12 -5.60
CA GLN A 71 13.58 2.80 -6.32
C GLN A 71 13.76 1.58 -7.23
N GLN A 72 12.72 0.76 -7.29
CA GLN A 72 12.59 -0.39 -8.18
C GLN A 72 11.12 -0.64 -8.53
N ALA A 73 10.85 -1.62 -9.39
CA ALA A 73 9.49 -2.10 -9.56
C ALA A 73 8.98 -2.76 -8.27
N ILE A 74 7.76 -2.42 -7.86
CA ILE A 74 7.10 -2.94 -6.67
C ILE A 74 5.65 -3.31 -7.00
N HIS A 75 4.98 -4.06 -6.12
CA HIS A 75 3.57 -4.40 -6.28
C HIS A 75 2.66 -3.17 -6.18
N GLY A 76 2.99 -2.23 -5.30
CA GLY A 76 2.25 -0.99 -5.05
C GLY A 76 1.04 -1.12 -4.13
N ASP A 77 0.53 -2.34 -3.92
CA ASP A 77 -0.61 -2.65 -3.03
C ASP A 77 -0.46 -4.04 -2.38
N ALA A 78 0.74 -4.31 -1.84
CA ALA A 78 1.05 -5.61 -1.26
C ALA A 78 0.33 -5.82 0.09
N HIS A 79 -0.79 -6.54 0.11
CA HIS A 79 -1.47 -6.97 1.34
C HIS A 79 -1.96 -8.43 1.26
N PHE A 80 -2.38 -9.01 2.40
CA PHE A 80 -2.72 -10.44 2.51
C PHE A 80 -3.87 -10.93 1.61
N GLU A 81 -4.67 -10.03 1.05
CA GLU A 81 -5.75 -10.39 0.11
C GLU A 81 -5.24 -10.46 -1.35
N ASN A 82 -4.07 -9.86 -1.62
CA ASN A 82 -3.39 -9.87 -2.92
C ASN A 82 -2.32 -10.98 -3.03
N VAL A 83 -2.30 -11.94 -2.10
CA VAL A 83 -1.38 -13.08 -2.15
C VAL A 83 -2.07 -14.40 -1.86
N LEU A 84 -1.90 -15.34 -2.80
CA LEU A 84 -2.43 -16.69 -2.71
C LEU A 84 -1.39 -17.65 -2.12
N ALA A 85 -1.87 -18.73 -1.51
CA ALA A 85 -1.06 -19.83 -1.00
C ALA A 85 -0.04 -20.32 -2.04
N GLY A 86 1.16 -20.65 -1.56
CA GLY A 86 2.33 -20.83 -2.43
C GLY A 86 3.02 -19.54 -2.84
N GLY A 87 2.66 -18.39 -2.25
CA GLY A 87 3.37 -17.13 -2.42
C GLY A 87 3.15 -16.45 -3.77
N VAL A 88 1.94 -16.56 -4.33
CA VAL A 88 1.63 -15.98 -5.64
C VAL A 88 0.95 -14.63 -5.44
N TRP A 89 1.68 -13.54 -5.68
CA TRP A 89 1.14 -12.19 -5.76
C TRP A 89 0.24 -12.04 -6.99
N GLN A 90 -0.85 -11.31 -6.84
CA GLN A 90 -1.84 -11.02 -7.88
C GLN A 90 -2.26 -9.56 -7.80
N ASP A 91 -3.07 -9.10 -8.75
CA ASP A 91 -3.59 -7.73 -8.76
C ASP A 91 -2.49 -6.65 -8.85
N PHE A 92 -1.71 -6.71 -9.94
CA PHE A 92 -0.63 -5.78 -10.24
C PHE A 92 -1.13 -4.48 -10.89
N ASP A 93 -2.42 -4.15 -10.82
CA ASP A 93 -2.96 -2.90 -11.37
C ASP A 93 -2.34 -1.68 -10.68
N GLU A 94 -1.99 -1.85 -9.40
CA GLU A 94 -1.28 -0.85 -8.62
C GLU A 94 0.27 -0.91 -8.73
N ALA A 95 0.83 -1.76 -9.59
CA ALA A 95 2.28 -1.85 -9.77
C ALA A 95 2.91 -0.52 -10.20
N CYS A 96 3.98 -0.13 -9.52
CA CYS A 96 4.63 1.16 -9.70
C CYS A 96 6.14 1.08 -9.48
N PHE A 97 6.84 2.19 -9.75
CA PHE A 97 8.26 2.37 -9.46
C PHE A 97 8.39 3.15 -8.15
N GLY A 98 9.01 2.54 -7.14
CA GLY A 98 9.12 3.08 -5.81
C GLY A 98 10.04 2.28 -4.88
N PRO A 99 10.19 2.71 -3.62
CA PRO A 99 10.95 1.95 -2.63
C PRO A 99 10.22 0.68 -2.24
N ARG A 100 10.94 -0.43 -2.04
CA ARG A 100 10.35 -1.69 -1.57
C ARG A 100 9.67 -1.56 -0.20
N GLU A 101 10.11 -0.61 0.60
CA GLU A 101 9.52 -0.26 1.89
C GLU A 101 8.08 0.28 1.75
N TRP A 102 7.67 0.73 0.56
CA TRP A 102 6.27 1.05 0.25
C TRP A 102 5.38 -0.19 0.38
N ASP A 103 5.76 -1.30 -0.26
CA ASP A 103 4.99 -2.55 -0.20
C ASP A 103 4.95 -3.10 1.23
N ILE A 104 6.01 -2.91 2.01
CA ILE A 104 6.00 -3.27 3.44
C ILE A 104 5.01 -2.39 4.22
N ALA A 105 5.00 -1.08 3.97
CA ALA A 105 4.04 -0.15 4.58
C ALA A 105 2.58 -0.44 4.16
N CYS A 106 2.34 -0.89 2.92
CA CYS A 106 1.04 -1.42 2.48
C CYS A 106 0.68 -2.69 3.27
N MET A 107 1.62 -3.63 3.38
CA MET A 107 1.40 -4.90 4.07
C MET A 107 1.00 -4.67 5.52
N ILE A 108 1.74 -3.84 6.25
CA ILE A 108 1.48 -3.59 7.68
C ILE A 108 0.41 -2.53 7.96
N HIS A 109 -0.19 -1.93 6.93
CA HIS A 109 -1.13 -0.81 7.06
C HIS A 109 -2.22 -1.06 8.12
N ARG A 110 -2.78 -2.28 8.16
CA ARG A 110 -3.83 -2.62 9.13
C ARG A 110 -3.35 -2.60 10.58
N TRP A 111 -2.10 -3.01 10.80
CA TRP A 111 -1.48 -2.93 12.11
C TRP A 111 -1.17 -1.47 12.46
N ALA A 112 -0.51 -0.74 11.56
CA ALA A 112 -0.08 0.64 11.79
C ALA A 112 -1.25 1.61 12.06
N VAL A 113 -2.38 1.44 11.37
CA VAL A 113 -3.51 2.38 11.43
C VAL A 113 -4.63 1.93 12.38
N PHE A 114 -4.88 0.63 12.49
CA PHE A 114 -6.01 0.09 13.25
C PHE A 114 -5.59 -0.79 14.44
N GLY A 115 -4.30 -1.11 14.60
CA GLY A 115 -3.86 -2.06 15.63
C GLY A 115 -4.30 -3.51 15.37
N GLU A 116 -4.62 -3.85 14.12
CA GLU A 116 -5.14 -5.17 13.74
C GLU A 116 -4.03 -6.08 13.18
N LEU A 117 -4.20 -7.40 13.33
CA LEU A 117 -3.35 -8.42 12.71
C LEU A 117 -1.87 -8.34 13.11
N GLU A 118 -1.55 -7.78 14.29
CA GLU A 118 -0.17 -7.65 14.76
C GLU A 118 0.62 -8.98 14.72
N PRO A 119 0.10 -10.13 15.23
CA PRO A 119 0.84 -11.39 15.18
C PRO A 119 1.15 -11.85 13.76
N GLU A 120 0.20 -11.71 12.84
CA GLU A 120 0.36 -12.06 11.43
C GLU A 120 1.36 -11.12 10.74
N MET A 121 1.26 -9.81 10.96
CA MET A 121 2.20 -8.84 10.38
C MET A 121 3.62 -9.05 10.89
N ARG A 122 3.81 -9.33 12.18
CA ARG A 122 5.13 -9.69 12.73
C ARG A 122 5.68 -10.97 12.09
N THR A 123 4.82 -11.95 11.85
CA THR A 123 5.22 -13.20 11.16
C THR A 123 5.64 -12.94 9.72
N ALA A 124 4.89 -12.10 9.00
CA ALA A 124 5.23 -11.71 7.63
C ALA A 124 6.54 -10.91 7.56
N LEU A 125 6.74 -9.92 8.43
CA LEU A 125 7.98 -9.15 8.50
C LEU A 125 9.19 -10.03 8.83
N ALA A 126 9.04 -10.97 9.76
CA ALA A 126 10.10 -11.92 10.07
C ALA A 126 10.48 -12.81 8.86
N ALA A 127 9.49 -13.25 8.08
CA ALA A 127 9.70 -14.03 6.88
C ALA A 127 10.25 -13.20 5.70
N TYR A 128 9.91 -11.92 5.62
CA TYR A 128 10.47 -10.98 4.65
C TYR A 128 11.98 -10.76 4.89
N GLY A 129 12.39 -10.71 6.15
CA GLY A 129 13.77 -10.51 6.56
C GLY A 129 14.14 -9.03 6.75
N ALA A 130 15.35 -8.64 6.35
CA ALA A 130 15.85 -7.28 6.60
C ALA A 130 15.15 -6.22 5.74
N TYR A 131 14.67 -5.17 6.39
CA TYR A 131 14.10 -3.96 5.79
C TYR A 131 14.50 -2.72 6.60
N ASP A 132 14.32 -1.55 6.01
CA ASP A 132 14.55 -0.27 6.68
C ASP A 132 13.26 0.19 7.38
N LEU A 133 13.26 0.16 8.72
CA LEU A 133 12.10 0.53 9.52
C LEU A 133 11.80 2.04 9.43
N GLU A 134 12.82 2.89 9.42
CA GLU A 134 12.64 4.35 9.36
C GLU A 134 12.01 4.75 8.03
N ALA A 135 12.41 4.10 6.94
CA ALA A 135 11.81 4.27 5.63
C ALA A 135 10.34 3.83 5.60
N VAL A 136 9.99 2.68 6.20
CA VAL A 136 8.59 2.23 6.32
C VAL A 136 7.75 3.23 7.09
N GLU A 137 8.24 3.71 8.24
CA GLU A 137 7.57 4.72 9.05
C GLU A 137 7.37 6.04 8.30
N ALA A 138 8.37 6.49 7.53
CA ALA A 138 8.28 7.69 6.70
C ALA A 138 7.30 7.54 5.52
N LEU A 139 7.14 6.33 4.98
CA LEU A 139 6.23 6.04 3.87
C LEU A 139 4.79 5.79 4.33
N GLN A 140 4.59 5.37 5.59
CA GLN A 140 3.26 4.99 6.08
C GLN A 140 2.21 6.09 5.88
N PRO A 141 2.44 7.39 6.16
CA PRO A 141 1.46 8.43 5.89
C PRO A 141 1.09 8.57 4.41
N LEU A 142 2.03 8.34 3.49
CA LEU A 142 1.77 8.39 2.05
C LEU A 142 0.91 7.18 1.61
N VAL A 143 1.18 5.98 2.14
CA VAL A 143 0.32 4.82 1.92
C VAL A 143 -1.11 5.09 2.43
N VAL A 144 -1.24 5.67 3.63
CA VAL A 144 -2.56 6.03 4.17
C VAL A 144 -3.25 7.06 3.29
N LEU A 145 -2.52 8.05 2.76
CA LEU A 145 -3.06 9.04 1.82
C LEU A 145 -3.64 8.39 0.56
N GLY A 146 -2.90 7.46 -0.08
CA GLY A 146 -3.36 6.74 -1.26
C GLY A 146 -4.63 5.94 -0.99
N ILE A 147 -4.63 5.13 0.09
CA ILE A 147 -5.79 4.29 0.45
C ILE A 147 -7.00 5.14 0.87
N ALA A 148 -6.77 6.25 1.59
CA ALA A 148 -7.84 7.16 1.98
C ALA A 148 -8.45 7.88 0.77
N ALA A 149 -7.65 8.23 -0.23
CA ALA A 149 -8.14 8.81 -1.48
C ALA A 149 -9.07 7.82 -2.19
N TRP A 150 -8.61 6.60 -2.49
CA TRP A 150 -9.42 5.56 -3.11
C TRP A 150 -10.71 5.27 -2.32
N GLY A 151 -10.58 5.09 -1.01
CA GLY A 151 -11.73 4.86 -0.14
C GLY A 151 -12.73 6.02 -0.09
N SER A 152 -12.32 7.25 -0.43
CA SER A 152 -13.20 8.42 -0.49
C SER A 152 -14.02 8.49 -1.78
N LEU A 153 -13.64 7.73 -2.81
CA LEU A 153 -14.41 7.61 -4.07
C LEU A 153 -15.61 6.69 -3.94
N ALA A 154 -15.58 5.70 -3.03
CA ALA A 154 -16.63 4.68 -2.91
C ALA A 154 -18.08 5.25 -2.85
N PRO A 155 -18.37 6.32 -2.09
CA PRO A 155 -19.72 6.90 -2.07
C PRO A 155 -20.20 7.44 -3.42
N LEU A 156 -19.28 7.87 -4.30
CA LEU A 156 -19.63 8.40 -5.62
C LEU A 156 -20.15 7.32 -6.58
N ILE A 157 -19.79 6.06 -6.34
CA ILE A 157 -20.25 4.90 -7.11
C ILE A 157 -21.34 4.10 -6.38
N GLY A 158 -21.91 4.66 -5.29
CA GLY A 158 -22.95 4.00 -4.50
C GLY A 158 -22.43 2.88 -3.59
N GLU A 159 -21.12 2.83 -3.36
CA GLU A 159 -20.48 1.86 -2.47
C GLU A 159 -20.12 2.50 -1.11
N SER A 160 -19.71 1.66 -0.16
CA SER A 160 -19.25 2.11 1.15
C SER A 160 -17.83 1.61 1.40
N SER A 161 -16.98 2.47 1.96
CA SER A 161 -15.67 2.09 2.46
C SER A 161 -15.60 2.44 3.96
N PRO A 162 -16.03 1.53 4.85
CA PRO A 162 -16.29 1.84 6.26
C PRO A 162 -15.04 2.30 7.03
N ARG A 163 -13.85 2.00 6.51
CA ARG A 163 -12.56 2.37 7.13
C ARG A 163 -12.01 3.71 6.66
N THR A 164 -12.58 4.32 5.62
CA THR A 164 -12.09 5.60 5.07
C THR A 164 -12.13 6.71 6.11
N ALA A 165 -13.20 6.83 6.88
CA ALA A 165 -13.32 7.86 7.91
C ALA A 165 -12.18 7.79 8.95
N HIS A 166 -11.81 6.59 9.39
CA HIS A 166 -10.70 6.40 10.33
C HIS A 166 -9.34 6.75 9.71
N ARG A 167 -9.12 6.42 8.42
CA ARG A 167 -7.89 6.81 7.71
C ARG A 167 -7.77 8.32 7.54
N LEU A 168 -8.87 8.98 7.19
CA LEU A 168 -8.91 10.44 7.08
C LEU A 168 -8.62 11.11 8.43
N GLU A 169 -9.18 10.59 9.52
CA GLU A 169 -8.87 11.08 10.86
C GLU A 169 -7.43 10.78 11.27
N TRP A 170 -6.87 9.64 10.88
CA TRP A 170 -5.46 9.31 11.11
C TRP A 170 -4.54 10.32 10.40
N LEU A 171 -4.83 10.70 9.14
CA LEU A 171 -4.09 11.71 8.35
C LEU A 171 -4.21 13.15 8.86
N ARG A 172 -5.16 13.43 9.75
CA ARG A 172 -5.23 14.73 10.45
C ARG A 172 -4.22 14.83 11.58
N ARG A 173 -3.89 13.69 12.18
CA ARG A 173 -3.07 13.60 13.40
C ARG A 173 -1.58 13.36 13.10
N HIS A 174 -1.27 12.92 11.88
CA HIS A 174 0.07 12.58 11.40
C HIS A 174 0.36 13.33 10.09
#